data_AF-A0A1E7NE82-F1
#
_entry.id   AF-A0A1E7NE82-F1
#
_cell.length_a   1.000
_cell.length_b   1.000
_cell.length_c   1.000
_cell.angle_alpha   90.00
_cell.angle_beta   90.00
_cell.angle_gamma   90.00
#
_symmetry.space_group_name_H-M   'P 1'
#
loop_
_entity.id
_entity.type
_entity.pdbx_description
1 polymer ?
#
loop_
_entity_poly.entity_id
_entity_poly.type
_entity_poly.pdbx_seq_one_letter_code
_entity_poly.pdbx_strand_id
1 'polypeptide(L)'
;MLGSADSDDPLVLPIEAIELDAFRRRHAEDTFWCGLLLGGCGAQLTTKLYRDRACHFAHHPDPDGSAPVCRRSARGVESADHLYLKRDLSGWLGGQGMPVVASFPHEHGVDPGSVVELALGTGGRLRAYLKGVSPDWTEPGHILLGPEVEADFVAVAPCRYVNRFKYVSEGVDRRIAVGTQTMANGTQWFGLDECRMTPDGLLTPLVDQLLAERTVLLRQAAAITVTRPVAAEVSGTARAGLRDTREGEEFTRRLAAGMRAGEIRLVQALVEKAPRLLERLAEEQGLRVRESLAEAATWLKTRRSQRSTAFAELSSVLNTGDFTLLASALRKASAYAVVELGPAETRLLARARAVRAQLASQPHREGPGRPRHQQRSRAARQRAAAEEVHQILRRLAADGSRMRPVRLRAAVTRLAAAAALAEQALEPVARREVQDWLSHSRRSAAESVPRQRSRRPVSVTGRSGSAAAESAAVMGPAAGEGLALSGPARLGDEALGLVAAAVRGALKKAARERCSTSWGRLHRQLDRALPVLHPDDRVEVLVRVEAGTAADEPLLSSLLAVGDSSSALYRRLARRLGRTFPADSGAARTHWQSEVLRLHQLFRYR
;
A
#
# COMPACT_ATOMS: atom_id res chain seq x y z
N MET A 1 11.10 27.48 -1.58
CA MET A 1 10.71 27.78 -0.18
C MET A 1 10.95 29.25 0.07
N LEU A 2 10.10 29.89 0.86
CA LEU A 2 10.21 31.30 1.20
C LEU A 2 11.14 31.48 2.42
N GLY A 3 12.02 32.47 2.38
CA GLY A 3 12.84 32.92 3.52
C GLY A 3 14.10 32.09 3.81
N SER A 4 14.03 30.76 3.80
CA SER A 4 15.20 29.90 4.07
C SER A 4 15.11 28.51 3.40
N ALA A 5 16.24 27.79 3.40
CA ALA A 5 16.32 26.41 2.90
C ALA A 5 15.55 25.37 3.75
N ASP A 6 15.42 25.64 5.06
CA ASP A 6 14.70 24.79 6.03
C ASP A 6 13.23 25.18 6.19
N SER A 7 12.80 26.26 5.55
CA SER A 7 11.41 26.71 5.55
C SER A 7 10.49 25.59 5.05
N ASP A 8 9.28 25.56 5.59
CA ASP A 8 8.20 24.66 5.19
C ASP A 8 7.05 25.38 4.47
N ASP A 9 7.29 26.64 4.08
CA ASP A 9 6.37 27.44 3.27
C ASP A 9 6.64 27.27 1.76
N PRO A 10 5.82 26.48 1.03
CA PRO A 10 6.01 26.23 -0.39
C PRO A 10 5.57 27.44 -1.21
N LEU A 11 6.28 27.70 -2.30
CA LEU A 11 5.95 28.77 -3.23
C LEU A 11 5.99 28.23 -4.67
N VAL A 12 4.92 28.45 -5.43
CA VAL A 12 4.87 28.16 -6.87
C VAL A 12 5.19 29.44 -7.63
N LEU A 13 6.10 29.35 -8.58
CA LEU A 13 6.32 30.46 -9.51
C LEU A 13 5.24 30.43 -10.59
N PRO A 14 4.59 31.57 -10.88
CA PRO A 14 3.73 31.66 -12.06
C PRO A 14 4.50 31.32 -13.33
N ILE A 15 3.85 30.57 -14.22
CA ILE A 15 4.48 30.12 -15.48
C ILE A 15 4.44 31.22 -16.55
N GLU A 16 3.49 32.16 -16.46
CA GLU A 16 3.30 33.23 -17.42
C GLU A 16 4.13 34.47 -17.07
N ALA A 17 4.72 35.12 -18.07
CA ALA A 17 5.59 36.27 -17.89
C ALA A 17 4.88 37.46 -17.22
N ILE A 18 3.61 37.70 -17.57
CA ILE A 18 2.81 38.80 -17.01
C ILE A 18 2.53 38.60 -15.52
N GLU A 19 2.27 37.36 -15.12
CA GLU A 19 2.04 37.00 -13.72
C GLU A 19 3.34 37.00 -12.91
N LEU A 20 4.48 36.68 -13.53
CA LEU A 20 5.79 36.72 -12.89
C LEU A 20 6.17 38.15 -12.45
N ASP A 21 5.88 39.17 -13.26
CA ASP A 21 6.18 40.55 -12.88
C ASP A 21 5.34 41.01 -11.68
N ALA A 22 4.06 40.61 -11.63
CA ALA A 22 3.22 40.85 -10.46
C ALA A 22 3.73 40.08 -9.21
N PHE A 23 4.16 38.83 -9.40
CA PHE A 23 4.76 38.02 -8.35
C PHE A 23 6.04 38.65 -7.78
N ARG A 24 6.95 39.13 -8.63
CA ARG A 24 8.19 39.80 -8.22
C ARG A 24 7.93 41.04 -7.38
N ARG A 25 6.91 41.84 -7.74
CA ARG A 25 6.52 43.01 -6.94
C ARG A 25 5.96 42.62 -5.57
N ARG A 26 5.17 41.55 -5.51
CA ARG A 26 4.60 41.04 -4.25
C ARG A 26 5.67 40.50 -3.30
N HIS A 27 6.73 39.92 -3.86
CA HIS A 27 7.81 39.24 -3.14
C HIS A 27 9.14 39.98 -3.26
N ALA A 28 9.14 41.31 -3.31
CA ALA A 28 10.34 42.11 -3.55
C ALA A 28 11.39 41.97 -2.44
N GLU A 29 10.94 41.82 -1.19
CA GLU A 29 11.79 41.69 0.00
C GLU A 29 12.04 40.22 0.39
N ASP A 30 11.44 39.29 -0.35
CA ASP A 30 11.51 37.87 -0.03
C ASP A 30 12.70 37.18 -0.70
N THR A 31 13.23 36.14 -0.04
CA THR A 31 14.24 35.26 -0.63
C THR A 31 13.66 33.90 -0.94
N PHE A 32 14.09 33.31 -2.06
CA PHE A 32 13.63 31.99 -2.50
C PHE A 32 14.75 30.98 -2.36
N TRP A 33 14.41 29.77 -1.92
CA TRP A 33 15.41 28.74 -1.63
C TRP A 33 15.01 27.37 -2.19
N CYS A 34 16.02 26.63 -2.64
CA CYS A 34 15.91 25.25 -3.07
C CYS A 34 15.77 24.34 -1.84
N GLY A 35 14.57 24.27 -1.28
CA GLY A 35 14.34 23.74 0.06
C GLY A 35 14.73 22.29 0.28
N LEU A 36 15.23 21.99 1.47
CA LEU A 36 15.68 20.65 1.86
C LEU A 36 14.51 19.66 1.98
N LEU A 37 13.34 20.12 2.43
CA LEU A 37 12.11 19.32 2.50
C LEU A 37 11.63 18.85 1.12
N LEU A 38 12.01 19.56 0.05
CA LEU A 38 11.74 19.17 -1.34
C LEU A 38 12.80 18.22 -1.92
N GLY A 39 13.76 17.75 -1.11
CA GLY A 39 14.97 17.09 -1.58
C GLY A 39 15.90 18.01 -2.36
N GLY A 40 15.80 19.33 -2.11
CA GLY A 40 16.63 20.37 -2.72
C GLY A 40 18.03 20.44 -2.12
N CYS A 41 18.87 21.31 -2.70
CA CYS A 41 20.27 21.45 -2.28
C CYS A 41 20.51 22.54 -1.23
N GLY A 42 19.47 23.31 -0.86
CA GLY A 42 19.56 24.41 0.09
C GLY A 42 20.13 25.71 -0.49
N ALA A 43 20.50 25.76 -1.77
CA ALA A 43 20.99 26.99 -2.39
C ALA A 43 19.85 27.99 -2.69
N GLN A 44 20.18 29.28 -2.67
CA GLN A 44 19.25 30.35 -3.00
C GLN A 44 18.85 30.30 -4.48
N LEU A 45 17.59 30.64 -4.74
CA LEU A 45 16.97 30.65 -6.05
C LEU A 45 16.65 32.09 -6.47
N THR A 46 16.74 32.33 -7.77
CA THR A 46 16.22 33.50 -8.46
C THR A 46 15.09 33.09 -9.42
N THR A 47 14.37 34.07 -9.95
CA THR A 47 13.29 33.86 -10.90
C THR A 47 13.79 34.12 -12.32
N LYS A 48 13.53 33.18 -13.24
CA LYS A 48 13.91 33.34 -14.65
C LYS A 48 12.68 33.62 -15.51
N LEU A 49 12.65 34.82 -16.08
CA LEU A 49 11.58 35.29 -16.95
C LEU A 49 11.83 34.78 -18.37
N TYR A 50 10.81 34.17 -18.95
CA TYR A 50 10.77 33.78 -20.34
C TYR A 50 9.45 34.23 -20.98
N ARG A 51 9.50 34.61 -22.25
CA ARG A 51 8.32 34.99 -23.03
C ARG A 51 7.88 33.89 -24.01
N ASP A 52 8.76 32.94 -24.25
CA ASP A 52 8.67 31.85 -25.22
C ASP A 52 8.54 30.47 -24.55
N ARG A 53 8.75 30.39 -23.23
CA ARG A 53 8.61 29.16 -22.42
C ARG A 53 8.18 29.49 -21.00
N ALA A 54 7.86 28.47 -20.22
CA ALA A 54 7.44 28.63 -18.83
C ALA A 54 8.54 29.29 -17.97
N CYS A 55 8.14 30.34 -17.25
CA CYS A 55 8.94 30.92 -16.19
C CYS A 55 9.20 29.88 -15.09
N HIS A 56 10.40 29.88 -14.51
CA HIS A 56 10.77 28.94 -13.44
C HIS A 56 11.82 29.52 -12.50
N PHE A 57 11.96 28.89 -11.34
CA PHE A 57 13.08 29.17 -10.43
C PHE A 57 14.38 28.60 -10.99
N ALA A 58 15.47 29.36 -10.86
CA ALA A 58 16.82 28.95 -11.19
C ALA A 58 17.74 29.20 -10.00
N HIS A 59 18.80 28.41 -9.82
CA HIS A 59 19.79 28.70 -8.78
C HIS A 59 20.55 29.98 -9.12
N HIS A 60 20.95 30.71 -8.08
CA HIS A 60 22.01 31.70 -8.25
C HIS A 60 23.28 31.00 -8.72
N PRO A 61 24.02 31.57 -9.70
CA PRO A 61 25.35 31.08 -10.02
C PRO A 61 26.29 31.29 -8.82
N ASP A 62 27.18 30.34 -8.60
CA ASP A 62 28.28 30.45 -7.64
C ASP A 62 29.24 31.61 -8.07
N PRO A 63 30.12 32.09 -7.16
CA PRO A 63 31.03 33.21 -7.46
C PRO A 63 31.96 32.98 -8.66
N ASP A 64 32.18 31.73 -9.04
CA ASP A 64 32.95 31.30 -10.21
C ASP A 64 32.10 31.16 -11.49
N GLY A 65 30.81 31.50 -11.42
CA GLY A 65 29.85 31.39 -12.52
C GLY A 65 29.28 29.99 -12.72
N SER A 66 29.68 29.00 -11.92
CA SER A 66 29.14 27.64 -12.00
C SER A 66 27.77 27.54 -11.33
N ALA A 67 26.88 26.68 -11.83
CA ALA A 67 25.59 26.47 -11.19
C ALA A 67 25.73 25.39 -10.10
N PRO A 68 25.19 25.58 -8.89
CA PRO A 68 25.30 24.59 -7.83
C PRO A 68 24.69 23.25 -8.26
N VAL A 69 25.40 22.16 -7.95
CA VAL A 69 25.01 20.80 -8.36
C VAL A 69 23.80 20.34 -7.53
N CYS A 70 22.60 20.61 -8.04
CA CYS A 70 21.35 20.19 -7.42
C CYS A 70 20.94 18.79 -7.90
N ARG A 71 20.95 17.82 -6.98
CA ARG A 71 20.51 16.43 -7.25
C ARG A 71 19.00 16.23 -7.19
N ARG A 72 18.21 17.31 -7.03
CA ARG A 72 16.75 17.25 -6.99
C ARG A 72 16.21 16.76 -8.34
N SER A 73 15.63 15.57 -8.35
CA SER A 73 15.06 14.93 -9.54
C SER A 73 13.58 15.30 -9.76
N ALA A 74 12.82 15.54 -8.69
CA ALA A 74 11.41 15.89 -8.76
C ALA A 74 11.22 17.40 -8.99
N ARG A 75 10.75 17.76 -10.18
CA ARG A 75 10.61 19.17 -10.64
C ARG A 75 9.15 19.63 -10.83
N GLY A 76 8.19 18.71 -10.74
CA GLY A 76 6.77 19.05 -10.86
C GLY A 76 6.19 19.63 -9.57
N VAL A 77 5.01 20.26 -9.70
CA VAL A 77 4.32 20.94 -8.59
C VAL A 77 3.93 19.94 -7.49
N GLU A 78 3.68 18.67 -7.86
CA GLU A 78 3.40 17.55 -6.96
C GLU A 78 4.55 17.20 -6.01
N SER A 79 5.78 17.61 -6.31
CA SER A 79 6.92 17.39 -5.40
C SER A 79 6.76 18.12 -4.06
N ALA A 80 5.92 19.16 -4.01
CA ALA A 80 5.63 19.96 -2.82
C ALA A 80 4.33 19.55 -2.10
N ASP A 81 3.63 18.49 -2.53
CA ASP A 81 2.32 18.11 -1.98
C ASP A 81 2.33 17.87 -0.47
N HIS A 82 3.43 17.38 0.09
CA HIS A 82 3.57 17.21 1.55
C HIS A 82 3.56 18.53 2.32
N LEU A 83 4.07 19.62 1.73
CA LEU A 83 4.09 20.93 2.35
C LEU A 83 2.70 21.57 2.32
N TYR A 84 2.02 21.48 1.16
CA TYR A 84 0.62 21.90 1.04
C TYR A 84 -0.25 21.10 1.99
N LEU A 85 -0.05 19.78 2.08
CA LEU A 85 -0.82 18.90 2.95
C LEU A 85 -0.63 19.28 4.42
N LYS A 86 0.61 19.54 4.84
CA LYS A 86 0.92 20.03 6.19
C LYS A 86 0.20 21.34 6.48
N ARG A 87 0.29 22.33 5.58
CA ARG A 87 -0.36 23.64 5.72
C ARG A 87 -1.88 23.50 5.83
N ASP A 88 -2.50 22.82 4.86
CA ASP A 88 -3.95 22.76 4.73
C ASP A 88 -4.58 21.94 5.89
N LEU A 89 -3.97 20.80 6.27
CA LEU A 89 -4.46 20.03 7.41
C LEU A 89 -4.25 20.75 8.74
N SER A 90 -3.12 21.47 8.92
CA SER A 90 -2.88 22.24 10.15
C SER A 90 -3.86 23.41 10.27
N GLY A 91 -4.12 24.13 9.18
CA GLY A 91 -5.10 25.21 9.15
C GLY A 91 -6.53 24.70 9.40
N TRP A 92 -6.93 23.60 8.76
CA TRP A 92 -8.24 22.98 8.95
C TRP A 92 -8.46 22.46 10.38
N LEU A 93 -7.44 21.85 11.00
CA LEU A 93 -7.52 21.39 12.40
C LEU A 93 -7.50 22.57 13.37
N GLY A 94 -6.68 23.59 13.10
CA GLY A 94 -6.66 24.84 13.88
C GLY A 94 -8.01 25.56 13.85
N GLY A 95 -8.67 25.61 12.69
CA GLY A 95 -10.02 26.17 12.54
C GLY A 95 -11.10 25.41 13.33
N GLN A 96 -10.86 24.13 13.64
CA GLN A 96 -11.71 23.32 14.53
C GLN A 96 -11.31 23.42 16.01
N GLY A 97 -10.41 24.34 16.38
CA GLY A 97 -9.90 24.48 17.74
C GLY A 97 -9.00 23.32 18.18
N MET A 98 -8.45 22.54 17.25
CA MET A 98 -7.54 21.43 17.53
C MET A 98 -6.09 21.88 17.28
N PRO A 99 -5.31 22.21 18.33
CA PRO A 99 -3.90 22.49 18.14
C PRO A 99 -3.18 21.23 17.68
N VAL A 100 -2.31 21.39 16.67
CA VAL A 100 -1.54 20.30 16.10
C VAL A 100 -0.08 20.67 15.93
N VAL A 101 0.78 19.68 16.13
CA VAL A 101 2.20 19.77 15.80
C VAL A 101 2.44 18.88 14.60
N ALA A 102 2.77 19.48 13.46
CA ALA A 102 3.10 18.76 12.24
C ALA A 102 4.61 18.49 12.18
N SER A 103 4.98 17.31 11.69
CA SER A 103 6.36 16.91 11.46
C SER A 103 6.49 16.06 10.20
N PHE A 104 7.70 16.00 9.67
CA PHE A 104 8.09 15.12 8.56
C PHE A 104 8.99 14.03 9.13
N PRO A 105 8.49 12.80 9.36
CA PRO A 105 9.31 11.71 9.88
C PRO A 105 10.48 11.40 8.93
N HIS A 106 11.70 11.46 9.47
CA HIS A 106 12.93 11.10 8.74
C HIS A 106 13.35 9.69 9.16
N GLU A 107 12.82 8.67 8.48
CA GLU A 107 13.30 7.30 8.61
C GLU A 107 14.41 7.04 7.59
N HIS A 108 15.44 6.27 7.97
CA HIS A 108 16.58 6.01 7.08
C HIS A 108 16.11 5.35 5.78
N GLY A 109 16.36 6.01 4.64
CA GLY A 109 15.98 5.51 3.32
C GLY A 109 14.58 5.90 2.85
N VAL A 110 13.85 6.73 3.59
CA VAL A 110 12.57 7.31 3.16
C VAL A 110 12.81 8.72 2.63
N ASP A 111 12.29 9.01 1.43
CA ASP A 111 12.39 10.35 0.84
C ASP A 111 11.70 11.40 1.72
N PRO A 112 12.32 12.57 1.95
CA PRO A 112 11.66 13.70 2.59
C PRO A 112 10.31 13.99 1.94
N GLY A 113 9.27 14.17 2.76
CA GLY A 113 7.92 14.43 2.26
C GLY A 113 7.13 13.19 1.80
N SER A 114 7.61 11.97 2.08
CA SER A 114 6.82 10.74 1.86
C SER A 114 5.72 10.54 2.90
N VAL A 115 5.90 11.09 4.10
CA VAL A 115 4.95 11.02 5.21
C VAL A 115 4.84 12.38 5.89
N VAL A 116 3.61 12.77 6.20
CA VAL A 116 3.30 13.91 7.08
C VAL A 116 2.63 13.37 8.33
N GLU A 117 3.17 13.70 9.50
CA GLU A 117 2.59 13.31 10.79
C GLU A 117 2.07 14.57 11.50
N LEU A 118 0.80 14.56 11.89
CA LEU A 118 0.19 15.57 12.75
C LEU A 118 -0.14 14.96 14.11
N ALA A 119 0.56 15.41 15.15
CA ALA A 119 0.22 15.09 16.53
C ALA A 119 -0.98 15.93 16.95
N LEU A 120 -2.07 15.28 17.34
CA LEU A 120 -3.32 15.90 17.77
C LEU A 120 -3.24 16.17 19.28
N GLY A 121 -3.62 17.38 19.72
CA GLY A 121 -3.58 17.78 21.14
C GLY A 121 -4.33 16.86 22.12
N THR A 122 -5.23 15.99 21.63
CA THR A 122 -5.98 15.01 22.43
C THR A 122 -5.27 13.66 22.61
N GLY A 123 -3.97 13.56 22.31
CA GLY A 123 -3.18 12.33 22.45
C GLY A 123 -3.35 11.33 21.29
N GLY A 124 -3.76 11.82 20.12
CA GLY A 124 -3.87 11.06 18.87
C GLY A 124 -2.85 11.53 17.83
N ARG A 125 -2.75 10.81 16.70
CA ARG A 125 -1.97 11.27 15.55
C ARG A 125 -2.69 10.98 14.25
N LEU A 126 -2.60 11.88 13.28
CA LEU A 126 -2.99 11.67 11.90
C LEU A 126 -1.71 11.53 11.07
N ARG A 127 -1.54 10.38 10.41
CA ARG A 127 -0.44 10.13 9.48
C ARG A 127 -0.97 10.11 8.06
N ALA A 128 -0.44 11.00 7.24
CA ALA A 128 -0.70 11.02 5.82
C ALA A 128 0.50 10.44 5.06
N TYR A 129 0.24 9.41 4.26
CA TYR A 129 1.24 8.73 3.44
C TYR A 129 1.10 9.19 2.00
N LEU A 130 2.16 9.77 1.42
CA LEU A 130 2.09 10.38 0.09
C LEU A 130 2.51 9.41 -1.01
N LYS A 131 3.69 8.80 -0.87
CA LYS A 131 4.30 7.92 -1.86
C LYS A 131 5.41 7.07 -1.23
N GLY A 132 5.77 5.96 -1.88
CA GLY A 132 6.97 5.17 -1.58
C GLY A 132 7.00 4.43 -0.24
N VAL A 133 6.08 4.73 0.68
CA VAL A 133 6.00 4.16 2.02
C VAL A 133 4.65 3.50 2.22
N SER A 134 4.66 2.24 2.65
CA SER A 134 3.44 1.52 3.03
C SER A 134 3.08 1.84 4.48
N PRO A 135 1.79 2.11 4.79
CA PRO A 135 1.36 2.32 6.16
C PRO A 135 1.51 1.05 6.99
N ASP A 136 1.96 1.20 8.24
CA ASP A 136 1.82 0.16 9.25
C ASP A 136 0.41 0.24 9.85
N TRP A 137 -0.44 -0.71 9.44
CA TRP A 137 -1.84 -0.80 9.88
C TRP A 137 -1.99 -1.23 11.36
N THR A 138 -0.92 -1.71 12.00
CA THR A 138 -0.91 -2.10 13.41
C THR A 138 -0.63 -0.93 14.34
N GLU A 139 0.06 0.08 13.84
CA GLU A 139 0.47 1.25 14.59
C GLU A 139 -0.71 2.16 14.96
N PRO A 140 -0.65 2.83 16.13
CA PRO A 140 -1.69 3.75 16.53
C PRO A 140 -1.83 5.00 15.69
N GLY A 141 -3.06 5.50 15.53
CA GLY A 141 -3.32 6.74 14.78
C GLY A 141 -4.35 6.59 13.67
N HIS A 142 -4.72 7.73 13.10
CA HIS A 142 -5.58 7.84 11.93
C HIS A 142 -4.68 7.87 10.68
N ILE A 143 -5.10 7.19 9.62
CA ILE A 143 -4.32 7.04 8.39
C ILE A 143 -5.06 7.75 7.26
N LEU A 144 -4.31 8.52 6.48
CA LEU A 144 -4.77 9.19 5.27
C LEU A 144 -3.82 8.81 4.12
N LEU A 145 -4.35 8.31 3.01
CA LEU A 145 -3.54 7.77 1.92
C LEU A 145 -3.53 8.67 0.70
N GLY A 146 -2.35 8.93 0.16
CA GLY A 146 -2.16 9.59 -1.12
C GLY A 146 -2.62 8.72 -2.28
N PRO A 147 -2.73 9.28 -3.49
CA PRO A 147 -3.23 8.57 -4.66
C PRO A 147 -2.38 7.32 -4.98
N GLU A 148 -1.05 7.43 -4.81
CA GLU A 148 -0.08 6.39 -5.15
C GLU A 148 0.11 5.31 -4.09
N VAL A 149 -0.42 5.51 -2.88
CA VAL A 149 -0.25 4.55 -1.78
C VAL A 149 -1.33 3.47 -1.88
N GLU A 150 -0.92 2.20 -1.97
CA GLU A 150 -1.85 1.07 -2.02
C GLU A 150 -2.56 0.88 -0.66
N ALA A 151 -3.87 0.64 -0.71
CA ALA A 151 -4.65 0.31 0.48
C ALA A 151 -4.65 -1.21 0.70
N ASP A 152 -4.23 -1.67 1.89
CA ASP A 152 -4.33 -3.09 2.27
C ASP A 152 -5.71 -3.36 2.87
N PHE A 153 -6.68 -3.62 2.01
CA PHE A 153 -8.04 -3.94 2.42
C PHE A 153 -8.22 -5.21 3.25
N VAL A 154 -7.22 -6.09 3.32
CA VAL A 154 -7.23 -7.23 4.25
C VAL A 154 -6.91 -6.73 5.66
N ALA A 155 -5.95 -5.82 5.80
CA ALA A 155 -5.61 -5.18 7.07
C ALA A 155 -6.72 -4.23 7.57
N VAL A 156 -7.42 -3.55 6.66
CA VAL A 156 -8.54 -2.62 6.99
C VAL A 156 -9.93 -3.25 6.91
N ALA A 157 -10.02 -4.56 6.71
CA ALA A 157 -11.29 -5.31 6.72
C ALA A 157 -12.19 -5.03 7.95
N PRO A 158 -11.66 -4.72 9.15
CA PRO A 158 -12.49 -4.30 10.29
C PRO A 158 -13.07 -2.88 10.16
N CYS A 159 -12.37 -1.96 9.48
CA CYS A 159 -12.75 -0.54 9.37
C CYS A 159 -13.67 -0.25 8.18
N ARG A 160 -13.80 -1.19 7.22
CA ARG A 160 -14.70 -1.15 6.04
C ARG A 160 -14.43 -0.04 5.01
N TYR A 161 -13.58 0.93 5.32
CA TYR A 161 -13.13 1.99 4.42
C TYR A 161 -11.71 2.47 4.77
N VAL A 162 -11.10 3.19 3.83
CA VAL A 162 -9.88 3.98 4.04
C VAL A 162 -10.11 5.42 3.59
N ASN A 163 -9.53 6.38 4.30
CA ASN A 163 -9.53 7.76 3.86
C ASN A 163 -8.31 8.02 2.97
N ARG A 164 -8.53 8.83 1.94
CA ARG A 164 -7.56 9.23 0.94
C ARG A 164 -7.50 10.75 0.82
N PHE A 165 -6.42 11.25 0.25
CA PHE A 165 -6.33 12.63 -0.20
C PHE A 165 -5.73 12.70 -1.60
N LYS A 166 -5.98 13.80 -2.31
CA LYS A 166 -5.29 14.19 -3.53
C LYS A 166 -5.26 15.70 -3.64
N TYR A 167 -4.32 16.23 -4.42
CA TYR A 167 -4.35 17.62 -4.84
C TYR A 167 -4.89 17.75 -6.26
N VAL A 168 -5.72 18.76 -6.45
CA VAL A 168 -6.21 19.20 -7.76
C VAL A 168 -5.73 20.63 -7.98
N SER A 169 -5.18 20.90 -9.15
CA SER A 169 -4.75 22.26 -9.52
C SER A 169 -5.88 22.95 -10.28
N GLU A 170 -6.35 24.08 -9.77
CA GLU A 170 -7.33 24.97 -10.39
C GLU A 170 -6.64 26.32 -10.66
N GLY A 171 -6.03 26.48 -11.83
CA GLY A 171 -5.19 27.64 -12.13
C GLY A 171 -3.92 27.64 -11.26
N VAL A 172 -3.69 28.73 -10.51
CA VAL A 172 -2.59 28.84 -9.52
C VAL A 172 -2.93 28.23 -8.16
N ASP A 173 -4.21 27.89 -7.92
CA ASP A 173 -4.66 27.33 -6.66
C ASP A 173 -4.46 25.81 -6.65
N ARG A 174 -3.85 25.31 -5.57
CA ARG A 174 -3.70 23.88 -5.32
C ARG A 174 -4.64 23.50 -4.19
N ARG A 175 -5.73 22.79 -4.52
CA ARG A 175 -6.80 22.44 -3.57
C ARG A 175 -6.73 20.97 -3.19
N ILE A 176 -6.84 20.72 -1.89
CA ILE A 176 -6.94 19.37 -1.35
C ILE A 176 -8.35 18.83 -1.50
N ALA A 177 -8.46 17.61 -2.01
CA ALA A 177 -9.67 16.81 -1.95
C ALA A 177 -9.42 15.60 -1.04
N VAL A 178 -10.31 15.37 -0.09
CA VAL A 178 -10.30 14.22 0.80
C VAL A 178 -11.36 13.24 0.35
N GLY A 179 -11.04 11.94 0.35
CA GLY A 179 -11.94 10.93 -0.15
C GLY A 179 -12.05 9.72 0.74
N THR A 180 -13.12 8.96 0.57
CA THR A 180 -13.33 7.69 1.25
C THR A 180 -13.43 6.60 0.21
N GLN A 181 -12.55 5.61 0.33
CA GLN A 181 -12.53 4.43 -0.51
C GLN A 181 -13.10 3.26 0.29
N THR A 182 -14.14 2.63 -0.23
CA THR A 182 -14.76 1.44 0.38
C THR A 182 -14.38 0.18 -0.39
N MET A 183 -14.73 -0.99 0.16
CA MET A 183 -14.56 -2.25 -0.56
C MET A 183 -15.46 -2.39 -1.79
N ALA A 184 -16.64 -1.78 -1.74
CA ALA A 184 -17.68 -1.93 -2.76
C ALA A 184 -17.52 -0.91 -3.90
N ASN A 185 -17.03 0.29 -3.59
CA ASN A 185 -17.01 1.43 -4.50
C ASN A 185 -15.60 2.02 -4.62
N GLY A 186 -15.35 2.79 -5.70
CA GLY A 186 -14.15 3.61 -5.82
C GLY A 186 -14.06 4.70 -4.74
N THR A 187 -13.02 5.52 -4.81
CA THR A 187 -12.87 6.67 -3.91
C THR A 187 -13.88 7.76 -4.27
N GLN A 188 -14.78 8.09 -3.35
CA GLN A 188 -15.61 9.28 -3.44
C GLN A 188 -14.87 10.46 -2.81
N TRP A 189 -14.83 11.60 -3.49
CA TRP A 189 -14.03 12.78 -3.12
C TRP A 189 -14.90 13.93 -2.64
N PHE A 190 -14.38 14.70 -1.68
CA PHE A 190 -15.02 15.82 -1.00
C PHE A 190 -13.98 16.93 -0.73
N GLY A 191 -14.44 18.15 -0.50
CA GLY A 191 -13.63 19.22 0.05
C GLY A 191 -13.16 18.89 1.48
N LEU A 192 -12.02 19.45 1.88
CA LEU A 192 -11.54 19.32 3.25
C LEU A 192 -12.46 20.02 4.26
N ASP A 193 -13.09 21.12 3.84
CA ASP A 193 -14.10 21.88 4.59
C ASP A 193 -15.38 21.08 4.86
N GLU A 194 -15.70 20.10 4.02
CA GLU A 194 -16.82 19.17 4.23
C GLU A 194 -16.50 18.05 5.22
N CYS A 195 -15.22 17.92 5.61
CA CYS A 195 -14.75 16.87 6.51
C CYS A 195 -14.67 17.37 7.96
N ARG A 196 -14.76 16.43 8.91
CA ARG A 196 -14.62 16.71 10.35
C ARG A 196 -13.59 15.80 11.01
N MET A 197 -12.79 16.33 11.92
CA MET A 197 -11.93 15.51 12.77
C MET A 197 -12.68 15.10 14.06
N THR A 198 -12.58 13.84 14.43
CA THR A 198 -13.15 13.31 15.69
C THR A 198 -12.12 12.44 16.43
N PRO A 199 -12.33 12.13 17.73
CA PRO A 199 -11.44 11.22 18.46
C PRO A 199 -11.33 9.79 17.89
N ASP A 200 -12.27 9.41 17.02
CA ASP A 200 -12.32 8.12 16.33
C ASP A 200 -11.74 8.21 14.90
N GLY A 201 -11.57 9.43 14.37
CA GLY A 201 -10.81 9.73 13.16
C GLY A 201 -11.40 10.81 12.27
N LEU A 202 -10.82 10.94 11.09
CA LEU A 202 -11.32 11.82 10.04
C LEU A 202 -12.61 11.25 9.46
N LEU A 203 -13.69 12.03 9.52
CA LEU A 203 -14.99 11.71 8.96
C LEU A 203 -15.20 12.54 7.69
N THR A 204 -15.45 11.86 6.58
CA THR A 204 -15.96 12.48 5.35
C THR A 204 -17.50 12.37 5.34
N PRO A 205 -18.20 13.11 4.47
CA PRO A 205 -19.64 12.96 4.32
C PRO A 205 -20.09 11.51 4.04
N LEU A 206 -19.34 10.75 3.25
CA LEU A 206 -19.64 9.32 3.02
C LEU A 206 -19.47 8.50 4.30
N VAL A 207 -18.44 8.75 5.10
CA VAL A 207 -18.24 8.04 6.37
C VAL A 207 -19.39 8.34 7.33
N ASP A 208 -19.82 9.60 7.43
CA ASP A 208 -20.97 10.00 8.25
C ASP A 208 -22.25 9.27 7.81
N GLN A 209 -22.51 9.17 6.50
CA GLN A 209 -23.64 8.41 5.95
C GLN A 209 -23.56 6.92 6.31
N LEU A 210 -22.40 6.28 6.11
CA LEU A 210 -22.20 4.87 6.42
C LEU A 210 -22.40 4.57 7.92
N LEU A 211 -22.03 5.50 8.80
CA LEU A 211 -22.26 5.39 10.24
C LEU A 211 -23.75 5.58 10.61
N ALA A 212 -24.45 6.50 9.94
CA ALA A 212 -25.87 6.76 10.14
C ALA A 212 -26.75 5.58 9.66
N GLU A 213 -26.53 5.09 8.43
CA GLU A 213 -27.24 3.94 7.86
C GLU A 213 -27.08 2.70 8.74
N ARG A 214 -25.88 2.48 9.26
CA ARG A 214 -25.60 1.39 10.19
C ARG A 214 -26.42 1.51 11.46
N THR A 215 -26.53 2.72 12.01
CA THR A 215 -27.30 2.96 13.23
C THR A 215 -28.79 2.65 13.01
N VAL A 216 -29.33 2.99 11.84
CA VAL A 216 -30.71 2.66 11.44
C VAL A 216 -30.90 1.15 11.27
N LEU A 217 -30.02 0.48 10.54
CA LEU A 217 -30.08 -0.97 10.33
C LEU A 217 -29.99 -1.76 11.65
N LEU A 218 -29.16 -1.32 12.60
CA LEU A 218 -29.05 -1.93 13.91
C LEU A 218 -30.35 -1.78 14.74
N ARG A 219 -31.03 -0.64 14.64
CA ARG A 219 -32.34 -0.40 15.29
C ARG A 219 -33.45 -1.24 14.64
N GLN A 220 -33.48 -1.32 13.32
CA GLN A 220 -34.46 -2.14 12.59
C GLN A 220 -34.27 -3.64 12.86
N ALA A 221 -33.02 -4.12 12.89
CA ALA A 221 -32.72 -5.49 13.25
C ALA A 221 -33.16 -5.85 14.68
N ALA A 222 -33.10 -4.90 15.62
CA ALA A 222 -33.61 -5.11 16.98
C ALA A 222 -35.15 -5.22 17.02
N ALA A 223 -35.85 -4.45 16.18
CA ALA A 223 -37.32 -4.44 16.10
C ALA A 223 -37.92 -5.71 15.46
N ILE A 224 -37.19 -6.38 14.55
CA ILE A 224 -37.65 -7.59 13.86
C ILE A 224 -37.68 -8.83 14.78
N THR A 225 -37.11 -8.76 15.98
CA THR A 225 -37.09 -9.86 16.96
C THR A 225 -38.49 -10.20 17.53
N VAL A 226 -39.50 -9.36 17.29
CA VAL A 226 -40.88 -9.60 17.74
C VAL A 226 -41.82 -9.54 16.54
N THR A 227 -41.98 -10.64 15.80
CA THR A 227 -43.23 -10.92 15.05
C THR A 227 -43.27 -12.38 14.60
N ARG A 228 -44.34 -13.06 15.02
CA ARG A 228 -44.65 -14.47 14.74
C ARG A 228 -45.26 -14.61 13.33
N PRO A 229 -44.92 -15.64 12.53
CA PRO A 229 -45.47 -15.74 11.17
C PRO A 229 -46.89 -16.33 11.18
N VAL A 230 -47.76 -15.74 10.36
CA VAL A 230 -49.07 -16.26 9.97
C VAL A 230 -48.91 -17.09 8.70
N ALA A 231 -49.54 -18.26 8.68
CA ALA A 231 -49.54 -19.20 7.57
C ALA A 231 -50.44 -18.74 6.41
N ALA A 232 -50.04 -19.05 5.18
CA ALA A 232 -50.93 -19.06 4.03
C ALA A 232 -50.52 -20.21 3.08
N GLU A 233 -51.52 -21.00 2.69
CA GLU A 233 -51.45 -22.24 1.92
C GLU A 233 -51.57 -22.05 0.40
N VAL A 234 -50.90 -22.96 -0.31
CA VAL A 234 -51.25 -23.66 -1.58
C VAL A 234 -51.47 -22.84 -2.87
N SER A 235 -50.57 -23.02 -3.85
CA SER A 235 -50.81 -23.85 -5.08
C SER A 235 -49.66 -23.75 -6.10
N GLY A 236 -49.21 -24.90 -6.64
CA GLY A 236 -48.38 -24.98 -7.85
C GLY A 236 -47.04 -25.70 -7.68
N THR A 237 -47.03 -27.03 -7.64
CA THR A 237 -45.84 -27.88 -7.35
C THR A 237 -44.66 -27.68 -8.32
N ALA A 238 -44.90 -27.40 -9.61
CA ALA A 238 -43.82 -27.13 -10.58
C ALA A 238 -43.24 -25.70 -10.47
N ARG A 239 -44.07 -24.71 -10.13
CA ARG A 239 -43.62 -23.33 -9.84
C ARG A 239 -43.01 -23.22 -8.45
N ALA A 240 -43.45 -24.03 -7.50
CA ALA A 240 -42.91 -24.13 -6.15
C ALA A 240 -41.46 -24.66 -6.19
N GLY A 241 -41.17 -25.76 -6.89
CA GLY A 241 -39.80 -26.28 -7.01
C GLY A 241 -38.81 -25.29 -7.63
N LEU A 242 -39.21 -24.53 -8.67
CA LEU A 242 -38.40 -23.45 -9.26
C LEU A 242 -38.24 -22.24 -8.31
N ARG A 243 -39.27 -21.92 -7.52
CA ARG A 243 -39.23 -20.85 -6.52
C ARG A 243 -38.32 -21.22 -5.34
N ASP A 244 -38.42 -22.45 -4.85
CA ASP A 244 -37.62 -23.01 -3.77
C ASP A 244 -36.14 -23.08 -4.18
N THR A 245 -35.86 -23.49 -5.43
CA THR A 245 -34.49 -23.49 -5.98
C THR A 245 -33.89 -22.08 -6.01
N ARG A 246 -34.64 -21.08 -6.51
CA ARG A 246 -34.19 -19.67 -6.50
C ARG A 246 -34.01 -19.13 -5.08
N GLU A 247 -34.87 -19.54 -4.15
CA GLU A 247 -34.82 -19.14 -2.74
C GLU A 247 -33.57 -19.70 -2.04
N GLY A 248 -33.18 -20.96 -2.32
CA GLY A 248 -31.93 -21.56 -1.84
C GLY A 248 -30.66 -20.91 -2.41
N GLU A 249 -30.65 -20.58 -3.70
CA GLU A 249 -29.55 -19.84 -4.32
C GLU A 249 -29.41 -18.43 -3.77
N GLU A 250 -30.54 -17.73 -3.61
CA GLU A 250 -30.56 -16.38 -3.06
C GLU A 250 -30.14 -16.35 -1.58
N PHE A 251 -30.56 -17.34 -0.79
CA PHE A 251 -30.09 -17.53 0.57
C PHE A 251 -28.57 -17.67 0.62
N THR A 252 -28.02 -18.53 -0.25
CA THR A 252 -26.57 -18.76 -0.34
C THR A 252 -25.82 -17.48 -0.75
N ARG A 253 -26.34 -16.75 -1.74
CA ARG A 253 -25.78 -15.46 -2.17
C ARG A 253 -25.79 -14.43 -1.04
N ARG A 254 -26.90 -14.29 -0.32
CA ARG A 254 -27.06 -13.34 0.80
C ARG A 254 -26.18 -13.72 1.99
N LEU A 255 -26.05 -15.01 2.30
CA LEU A 255 -25.16 -15.50 3.36
C LEU A 255 -23.70 -15.16 3.04
N ALA A 256 -23.27 -15.47 1.81
CA ALA A 256 -21.92 -15.17 1.35
C ALA A 256 -21.66 -13.65 1.23
N ALA A 257 -22.65 -12.86 0.82
CA ALA A 257 -22.56 -11.39 0.80
C ALA A 257 -22.44 -10.83 2.23
N GLY A 258 -23.23 -11.32 3.17
CA GLY A 258 -23.15 -10.94 4.58
C GLY A 258 -21.78 -11.29 5.20
N MET A 259 -21.23 -12.46 4.88
CA MET A 259 -19.89 -12.86 5.32
C MET A 259 -18.79 -11.96 4.74
N ARG A 260 -18.87 -11.61 3.44
CA ARG A 260 -17.94 -10.66 2.78
C ARG A 260 -18.05 -9.24 3.32
N ALA A 261 -19.28 -8.78 3.57
CA ALA A 261 -19.56 -7.46 4.13
C ALA A 261 -19.30 -7.37 5.65
N GLY A 262 -19.03 -8.51 6.31
CA GLY A 262 -18.76 -8.56 7.74
C GLY A 262 -20.00 -8.37 8.61
N GLU A 263 -21.19 -8.70 8.12
CA GLU A 263 -22.48 -8.48 8.79
C GLU A 263 -22.85 -9.64 9.71
N ILE A 264 -22.27 -9.66 10.91
CA ILE A 264 -22.42 -10.76 11.87
C ILE A 264 -23.89 -11.06 12.18
N ARG A 265 -24.73 -10.05 12.42
CA ARG A 265 -26.16 -10.23 12.73
C ARG A 265 -26.95 -10.78 11.56
N LEU A 266 -26.69 -10.30 10.35
CA LEU A 266 -27.35 -10.82 9.15
C LEU A 266 -27.01 -12.31 8.98
N VAL A 267 -25.73 -12.67 9.13
CA VAL A 267 -25.27 -14.05 9.02
C VAL A 267 -25.90 -14.93 10.12
N GLN A 268 -25.96 -14.45 11.37
CA GLN A 268 -26.63 -15.17 12.48
C GLN A 268 -28.13 -15.38 12.20
N ALA A 269 -28.84 -14.32 11.81
CA ALA A 269 -30.27 -14.41 11.52
C ALA A 269 -30.57 -15.33 10.32
N LEU A 270 -29.70 -15.36 9.31
CA LEU A 270 -29.81 -16.29 8.19
C LEU A 270 -29.56 -17.73 8.64
N VAL A 271 -28.54 -17.97 9.47
CA VAL A 271 -28.26 -19.31 10.05
C VAL A 271 -29.44 -19.81 10.89
N GLU A 272 -30.07 -18.95 11.71
CA GLU A 272 -31.26 -19.30 12.51
C GLU A 272 -32.49 -19.64 11.65
N LYS A 273 -32.63 -18.99 10.48
CA LYS A 273 -33.75 -19.25 9.55
C LYS A 273 -33.54 -20.45 8.65
N ALA A 274 -32.30 -20.94 8.55
CA ALA A 274 -31.92 -22.01 7.64
C ALA A 274 -32.67 -23.34 7.80
N PRO A 275 -33.03 -23.82 9.00
CA PRO A 275 -33.73 -25.10 9.16
C PRO A 275 -35.05 -25.16 8.38
N ARG A 276 -35.86 -24.09 8.45
CA ARG A 276 -37.14 -24.00 7.74
C ARG A 276 -36.99 -23.95 6.22
N LEU A 277 -35.88 -23.43 5.73
CA LEU A 277 -35.57 -23.42 4.30
C LEU A 277 -35.14 -24.82 3.85
N LEU A 278 -34.29 -25.50 4.63
CA LEU A 278 -33.80 -26.85 4.33
C LEU A 278 -34.93 -27.89 4.29
N GLU A 279 -35.98 -27.75 5.10
CA GLU A 279 -37.18 -28.60 5.08
C GLU A 279 -37.92 -28.58 3.74
N ARG A 280 -37.78 -27.51 2.95
CA ARG A 280 -38.50 -27.30 1.69
C ARG A 280 -37.66 -27.54 0.44
N LEU A 281 -36.34 -27.63 0.56
CA LEU A 281 -35.43 -27.72 -0.58
C LEU A 281 -35.26 -29.17 -1.05
N ALA A 282 -35.14 -29.35 -2.38
CA ALA A 282 -34.68 -30.60 -2.96
C ALA A 282 -33.27 -30.95 -2.49
N GLU A 283 -32.93 -32.25 -2.46
CA GLU A 283 -31.74 -32.79 -1.80
C GLU A 283 -30.42 -32.13 -2.25
N GLU A 284 -30.25 -31.91 -3.56
CA GLU A 284 -29.06 -31.24 -4.14
C GLU A 284 -28.92 -29.78 -3.70
N GLN A 285 -30.02 -29.02 -3.66
CA GLN A 285 -30.01 -27.62 -3.23
C GLN A 285 -29.83 -27.52 -1.72
N GLY A 286 -30.45 -28.45 -0.98
CA GLY A 286 -30.27 -28.59 0.46
C GLY A 286 -28.81 -28.90 0.83
N LEU A 287 -28.06 -29.61 -0.01
CA LEU A 287 -26.62 -29.85 0.20
C LEU A 287 -25.81 -28.54 0.10
N ARG A 288 -26.02 -27.74 -0.96
CA ARG A 288 -25.32 -26.45 -1.14
C ARG A 288 -25.58 -25.46 -0.01
N VAL A 289 -26.83 -25.39 0.46
CA VAL A 289 -27.20 -24.55 1.60
C VAL A 289 -26.52 -25.05 2.88
N ARG A 290 -26.47 -26.38 3.11
CA ARG A 290 -25.75 -26.98 4.26
C ARG A 290 -24.25 -26.68 4.24
N GLU A 291 -23.58 -26.78 3.09
CA GLU A 291 -22.17 -26.41 2.95
C GLU A 291 -21.93 -24.93 3.29
N SER A 292 -22.77 -24.05 2.75
CA SER A 292 -22.68 -22.61 3.00
C SER A 292 -22.93 -22.25 4.48
N LEU A 293 -23.80 -23.00 5.17
CA LEU A 293 -24.02 -22.87 6.60
C LEU A 293 -22.83 -23.35 7.44
N ALA A 294 -22.16 -24.43 7.02
CA ALA A 294 -20.94 -24.90 7.68
C ALA A 294 -19.81 -23.86 7.58
N GLU A 295 -19.69 -23.21 6.41
CA GLU A 295 -18.76 -22.10 6.20
C GLU A 295 -19.12 -20.88 7.08
N ALA A 296 -20.40 -20.50 7.12
CA ALA A 296 -20.89 -19.42 7.96
C ALA A 296 -20.69 -19.69 9.46
N ALA A 297 -20.89 -20.93 9.92
CA ALA A 297 -20.66 -21.34 11.31
C ALA A 297 -19.17 -21.22 11.69
N THR A 298 -18.28 -21.67 10.81
CA THR A 298 -16.83 -21.52 10.97
C THR A 298 -16.44 -20.05 11.02
N TRP A 299 -17.00 -19.23 10.12
CA TRP A 299 -16.77 -17.79 10.09
C TRP A 299 -17.23 -17.08 11.38
N LEU A 300 -18.42 -17.41 11.88
CA LEU A 300 -18.94 -16.88 13.15
C LEU A 300 -18.06 -17.26 14.34
N LYS A 301 -17.55 -18.51 14.37
CA LYS A 301 -16.62 -18.99 15.40
C LYS A 301 -15.31 -18.20 15.39
N THR A 302 -14.72 -18.00 14.21
CA THR A 302 -13.49 -17.21 14.04
C THR A 302 -13.70 -15.77 14.50
N ARG A 303 -14.82 -15.14 14.11
CA ARG A 303 -15.15 -13.77 14.55
C ARG A 303 -15.32 -13.65 16.06
N ARG A 304 -15.96 -14.63 16.70
CA ARG A 304 -16.11 -14.68 18.16
C ARG A 304 -14.75 -14.80 18.85
N SER A 305 -13.86 -15.65 18.33
CA SER A 305 -12.50 -15.80 18.85
C SER A 305 -11.69 -14.50 18.73
N GLN A 306 -11.72 -13.85 17.56
CA GLN A 306 -11.02 -12.57 17.34
C GLN A 306 -11.54 -11.44 18.25
N ARG A 307 -12.87 -11.35 18.44
CA ARG A 307 -13.48 -10.43 19.42
C ARG A 307 -12.97 -10.72 20.83
N SER A 308 -13.03 -11.98 21.26
CA SER A 308 -12.55 -12.37 22.59
C SER A 308 -11.08 -12.03 22.81
N THR A 309 -10.22 -12.27 21.83
CA THR A 309 -8.80 -11.90 21.89
C THR A 309 -8.61 -10.40 21.99
N ALA A 310 -9.32 -9.59 21.19
CA ALA A 310 -9.22 -8.14 21.23
C ALA A 310 -9.64 -7.55 22.59
N PHE A 311 -10.72 -8.07 23.19
CA PHE A 311 -11.15 -7.65 24.52
C PHE A 311 -10.24 -8.16 25.65
N ALA A 312 -9.64 -9.34 25.49
CA ALA A 312 -8.64 -9.85 26.43
C ALA A 312 -7.34 -9.01 26.40
N GLU A 313 -6.86 -8.63 25.21
CA GLU A 313 -5.72 -7.71 25.04
C GLU A 313 -6.01 -6.36 25.72
N LEU A 314 -7.19 -5.77 25.48
CA LEU A 314 -7.59 -4.51 26.11
C LEU A 314 -7.65 -4.64 27.64
N SER A 315 -8.24 -5.73 28.15
CA SER A 315 -8.31 -5.98 29.58
C SER A 315 -6.92 -6.16 30.20
N SER A 316 -6.02 -6.86 29.50
CA SER A 316 -4.65 -7.06 29.94
C SER A 316 -3.92 -5.72 30.09
N VAL A 317 -3.97 -4.87 29.06
CA VAL A 317 -3.35 -3.53 29.10
C VAL A 317 -3.88 -2.67 30.25
N LEU A 318 -5.19 -2.71 30.51
CA LEU A 318 -5.77 -1.94 31.62
C LEU A 318 -5.41 -2.49 33.00
N ASN A 319 -5.12 -3.79 33.11
CA ASN A 319 -4.79 -4.43 34.37
C ASN A 319 -3.29 -4.38 34.68
N THR A 320 -2.44 -4.47 33.66
CA THR A 320 -0.97 -4.37 33.82
C THR A 320 -0.50 -2.93 34.01
N GLY A 321 -1.28 -1.95 33.54
CA GLY A 321 -0.91 -0.53 33.60
C GLY A 321 0.15 -0.11 32.57
N ASP A 322 0.57 -1.03 31.69
CA ASP A 322 1.45 -0.71 30.56
C ASP A 322 0.63 -0.17 29.38
N PHE A 323 0.43 1.15 29.38
CA PHE A 323 -0.42 1.82 28.41
C PHE A 323 0.24 2.06 27.04
N THR A 324 1.45 1.54 26.79
CA THR A 324 2.13 1.68 25.48
C THR A 324 1.28 1.12 24.33
N LEU A 325 0.53 0.05 24.58
CA LEU A 325 -0.35 -0.59 23.61
C LEU A 325 -1.83 -0.18 23.73
N LEU A 326 -2.19 0.71 24.67
CA LEU A 326 -3.58 1.08 24.97
C LEU A 326 -4.32 1.59 23.74
N ALA A 327 -3.70 2.43 22.94
CA ALA A 327 -4.31 2.96 21.73
C ALA A 327 -4.60 1.86 20.69
N SER A 328 -3.68 0.90 20.50
CA SER A 328 -3.86 -0.22 19.57
C SER A 328 -4.92 -1.21 20.06
N ALA A 329 -4.84 -1.61 21.32
CA ALA A 329 -5.83 -2.50 21.95
C ALA A 329 -7.23 -1.88 21.95
N LEU A 330 -7.35 -0.58 22.25
CA LEU A 330 -8.62 0.15 22.21
C LEU A 330 -9.21 0.21 20.79
N ARG A 331 -8.40 0.45 19.76
CA ARG A 331 -8.88 0.43 18.36
C ARG A 331 -9.37 -0.96 17.95
N LYS A 332 -8.58 -2.01 18.22
CA LYS A 332 -8.97 -3.40 17.90
C LYS A 332 -10.29 -3.78 18.57
N ALA A 333 -10.45 -3.48 19.86
CA ALA A 333 -11.69 -3.75 20.59
C ALA A 333 -12.86 -2.86 20.12
N SER A 334 -12.59 -1.58 19.80
CA SER A 334 -13.60 -0.65 19.27
C SER A 334 -14.10 -1.05 17.88
N ALA A 335 -13.29 -1.73 17.07
CA ALA A 335 -13.75 -2.30 15.80
C ALA A 335 -14.88 -3.33 15.98
N TYR A 336 -14.96 -3.96 17.15
CA TYR A 336 -16.05 -4.87 17.53
C TYR A 336 -17.16 -4.19 18.35
N ALA A 337 -16.94 -2.96 18.81
CA ALA A 337 -17.94 -2.13 19.52
C ALA A 337 -19.17 -1.79 18.68
N VAL A 338 -19.09 -2.09 17.39
CA VAL A 338 -20.10 -1.75 16.42
C VAL A 338 -21.11 -2.89 16.19
N VAL A 339 -20.99 -3.97 16.97
CA VAL A 339 -22.00 -5.01 17.21
C VAL A 339 -22.33 -4.99 18.70
N GLU A 340 -23.58 -5.25 19.09
CA GLU A 340 -24.05 -5.20 20.49
C GLU A 340 -22.98 -5.73 21.47
N LEU A 341 -22.47 -4.82 22.27
CA LEU A 341 -21.47 -5.09 23.29
C LEU A 341 -22.18 -5.66 24.51
N GLY A 342 -21.59 -6.69 25.10
CA GLY A 342 -22.00 -7.10 26.43
C GLY A 342 -21.76 -5.96 27.43
N PRO A 343 -22.46 -5.95 28.58
CA PRO A 343 -22.26 -4.94 29.61
C PRO A 343 -20.80 -4.86 30.10
N ALA A 344 -20.10 -6.00 30.15
CA ALA A 344 -18.69 -6.06 30.55
C ALA A 344 -17.75 -5.40 29.53
N GLU A 345 -17.94 -5.67 28.25
CA GLU A 345 -17.13 -5.08 27.17
C GLU A 345 -17.38 -3.58 27.02
N THR A 346 -18.63 -3.15 27.22
CA THR A 346 -19.02 -1.73 27.26
C THR A 346 -18.28 -1.00 28.39
N ARG A 347 -18.27 -1.57 29.61
CA ARG A 347 -17.51 -1.02 30.74
C ARG A 347 -16.02 -0.99 30.46
N LEU A 348 -15.47 -2.02 29.81
CA LEU A 348 -14.04 -2.10 29.50
C LEU A 348 -13.61 -1.00 28.51
N LEU A 349 -14.39 -0.77 27.45
CA LEU A 349 -14.15 0.32 26.49
C LEU A 349 -14.30 1.69 27.13
N ALA A 350 -15.32 1.89 27.97
CA ALA A 350 -15.50 3.15 28.70
C ALA A 350 -14.31 3.43 29.62
N ARG A 351 -13.85 2.44 30.38
CA ARG A 351 -12.65 2.54 31.24
C ARG A 351 -11.41 2.86 30.41
N ALA A 352 -11.20 2.18 29.29
CA ALA A 352 -10.05 2.45 28.42
C ALA A 352 -10.05 3.87 27.83
N ARG A 353 -11.22 4.37 27.41
CA ARG A 353 -11.37 5.74 26.93
C ARG A 353 -11.09 6.77 28.03
N ALA A 354 -11.58 6.52 29.25
CA ALA A 354 -11.32 7.38 30.40
C ALA A 354 -9.82 7.43 30.73
N VAL A 355 -9.13 6.29 30.77
CA VAL A 355 -7.67 6.24 30.98
C VAL A 355 -6.92 6.98 29.87
N ARG A 356 -7.32 6.80 28.60
CA ARG A 356 -6.71 7.51 27.47
C ARG A 356 -6.89 9.03 27.59
N ALA A 357 -8.09 9.48 27.95
CA ALA A 357 -8.37 10.91 28.16
C ALA A 357 -7.54 11.46 29.33
N GLN A 358 -7.44 10.71 30.44
CA GLN A 358 -6.66 11.10 31.61
C GLN A 358 -5.16 11.24 31.27
N LEU A 359 -4.60 10.31 30.50
CA LEU A 359 -3.22 10.38 30.00
C LEU A 359 -2.99 11.57 29.06
N ALA A 360 -3.98 11.93 28.23
CA ALA A 360 -3.90 13.09 27.36
C ALA A 360 -3.99 14.43 28.11
N SER A 361 -4.70 14.46 29.24
CA SER A 361 -4.85 15.65 30.09
C SER A 361 -3.74 15.85 31.14
N GLN A 362 -2.77 14.95 31.23
CA GLN A 362 -1.61 15.16 32.10
C GLN A 362 -0.66 16.17 31.46
N PRO A 363 -0.36 17.31 32.11
CA PRO A 363 0.58 18.28 31.58
C PRO A 363 1.97 17.64 31.45
N HIS A 364 2.60 17.83 30.29
CA HIS A 364 3.97 17.43 30.01
C HIS A 364 4.91 18.01 31.08
N ARG A 365 5.23 17.23 32.11
CA ARG A 365 6.41 17.46 32.94
C ARG A 365 7.60 16.84 32.22
N GLU A 366 8.43 17.70 31.63
CA GLU A 366 9.78 17.36 31.22
C GLU A 366 10.53 16.82 32.45
N GLY A 367 10.84 15.52 32.43
CA GLY A 367 11.54 14.84 33.51
C GLY A 367 12.67 13.96 32.96
N PRO A 368 13.81 13.83 33.67
CA PRO A 368 15.08 13.28 33.17
C PRO A 368 15.11 11.75 32.95
N GLY A 369 13.95 11.08 32.83
CA GLY A 369 13.84 9.61 32.75
C GLY A 369 13.89 9.00 31.34
N ARG A 370 13.66 9.78 30.27
CA ARG A 370 13.61 9.29 28.88
C ARG A 370 14.91 8.63 28.37
N PRO A 371 16.13 9.12 28.70
CA PRO A 371 17.36 8.49 28.21
C PRO A 371 17.56 7.07 28.76
N ARG A 372 17.22 6.83 30.03
CA ARG A 372 17.38 5.53 30.69
C ARG A 372 16.40 4.47 30.18
N HIS A 373 15.17 4.85 29.88
CA HIS A 373 14.17 3.93 29.33
C HIS A 373 14.47 3.53 27.88
N GLN A 374 14.88 4.50 27.04
CA GLN A 374 15.30 4.21 25.66
C GLN A 374 16.59 3.37 25.62
N GLN A 375 17.56 3.65 26.50
CA GLN A 375 18.77 2.83 26.62
C GLN A 375 18.45 1.40 27.10
N ARG A 376 17.55 1.24 28.08
CA ARG A 376 17.09 -0.10 28.53
C ARG A 376 16.37 -0.88 27.43
N SER A 377 15.52 -0.21 26.66
CA SER A 377 14.82 -0.83 25.52
C SER A 377 15.78 -1.23 24.39
N ARG A 378 16.77 -0.38 24.09
CA ARG A 378 17.84 -0.69 23.12
C ARG A 378 18.70 -1.87 23.58
N ALA A 379 19.11 -1.89 24.84
CA ALA A 379 19.89 -2.99 25.41
C ALA A 379 19.12 -4.33 25.40
N ALA A 380 17.81 -4.31 25.67
CA ALA A 380 16.97 -5.50 25.59
C ALA A 380 16.87 -6.04 24.15
N ARG A 381 16.72 -5.15 23.16
CA ARG A 381 16.68 -5.53 21.72
C ARG A 381 18.02 -6.09 21.24
N GLN A 382 19.14 -5.49 21.63
CA GLN A 382 20.48 -5.98 21.28
C GLN A 382 20.76 -7.37 21.88
N ARG A 383 20.31 -7.65 23.11
CA ARG A 383 20.43 -8.98 23.73
C ARG A 383 19.58 -10.04 23.02
N ALA A 384 18.35 -9.70 22.63
CA ALA A 384 17.50 -10.61 21.87
C ALA A 384 18.08 -10.94 20.49
N ALA A 385 18.65 -9.96 19.80
CA ALA A 385 19.35 -10.15 18.53
C ALA A 385 20.62 -11.01 18.70
N ALA A 386 21.37 -10.83 19.79
CA ALA A 386 22.53 -11.66 20.10
C ALA A 386 22.14 -13.13 20.34
N GLU A 387 21.05 -13.41 21.06
CA GLU A 387 20.54 -14.78 21.25
C GLU A 387 20.13 -15.41 19.90
N GLU A 388 19.48 -14.65 19.02
CA GLU A 388 19.12 -15.12 17.68
C GLU A 388 20.35 -15.50 16.84
N VAL A 389 21.42 -14.70 16.91
CA VAL A 389 22.70 -15.04 16.27
C VAL A 389 23.24 -16.38 16.76
N HIS A 390 23.28 -16.61 18.07
CA HIS A 390 23.76 -17.89 18.64
C HIS A 390 22.87 -19.07 18.24
N GLN A 391 21.56 -18.88 18.11
CA GLN A 391 20.66 -19.93 17.61
C GLN A 391 20.91 -20.26 16.14
N ILE A 392 21.18 -19.26 15.30
CA ILE A 392 21.48 -19.47 13.89
C ILE A 392 22.84 -20.14 13.71
N LEU A 393 23.88 -19.70 14.43
CA LEU A 393 25.21 -20.32 14.40
C LEU A 393 25.16 -21.79 14.84
N ARG A 394 24.43 -22.12 15.92
CA ARG A 394 24.22 -23.51 16.35
C ARG A 394 23.59 -24.38 15.26
N ARG A 395 22.57 -23.87 14.56
CA ARG A 395 21.92 -24.60 13.45
C ARG A 395 22.83 -24.75 12.23
N LEU A 396 23.61 -23.72 11.90
CA LEU A 396 24.56 -23.77 10.80
C LEU A 396 25.72 -24.71 11.09
N ALA A 397 26.21 -24.77 12.33
CA ALA A 397 27.22 -25.72 12.77
C ALA A 397 26.71 -27.17 12.74
N ALA A 398 25.45 -27.40 13.13
CA ALA A 398 24.87 -28.75 13.16
C ALA A 398 24.52 -29.28 11.76
N ASP A 399 23.86 -28.46 10.94
CA ASP A 399 23.22 -28.94 9.70
C ASP A 399 23.71 -28.25 8.44
N GLY A 400 24.54 -27.21 8.54
CA GLY A 400 24.88 -26.29 7.44
C GLY A 400 25.43 -26.98 6.20
N SER A 401 26.31 -27.98 6.38
CA SER A 401 26.89 -28.76 5.28
C SER A 401 25.88 -29.66 4.56
N ARG A 402 24.74 -29.96 5.20
CA ARG A 402 23.65 -30.78 4.64
C ARG A 402 22.46 -29.94 4.16
N MET A 403 22.48 -28.62 4.39
CA MET A 403 21.42 -27.73 3.96
C MET A 403 21.45 -27.53 2.45
N ARG A 404 20.26 -27.52 1.82
CA ARG A 404 20.13 -27.12 0.41
C ARG A 404 20.68 -25.68 0.22
N PRO A 405 21.38 -25.37 -0.88
CA PRO A 405 22.04 -24.07 -1.08
C PRO A 405 21.14 -22.83 -0.94
N VAL A 406 19.83 -22.97 -1.19
CA VAL A 406 18.85 -21.89 -1.00
C VAL A 406 18.55 -21.65 0.48
N ARG A 407 18.40 -22.72 1.28
CA ARG A 407 18.17 -22.63 2.73
C ARG A 407 19.41 -22.14 3.47
N LEU A 408 20.59 -22.57 3.02
CA LEU A 408 21.87 -22.10 3.56
C LEU A 408 22.02 -20.57 3.34
N ARG A 409 21.73 -20.07 2.13
CA ARG A 409 21.76 -18.63 1.84
C ARG A 409 20.74 -17.83 2.65
N ALA A 410 19.54 -18.37 2.86
CA ALA A 410 18.53 -17.73 3.72
C ALA A 410 18.97 -17.66 5.19
N ALA A 411 19.56 -18.75 5.72
CA ALA A 411 20.09 -18.79 7.08
C ALA A 411 21.25 -17.81 7.29
N VAL A 412 22.17 -17.70 6.32
CA VAL A 412 23.29 -16.73 6.34
C VAL A 412 22.81 -15.28 6.19
N THR A 413 21.76 -15.02 5.41
CA THR A 413 21.15 -13.68 5.30
C THR A 413 20.49 -13.26 6.62
N ARG A 414 19.79 -14.19 7.28
CA ARG A 414 19.19 -13.94 8.60
C ARG A 414 20.27 -13.76 9.68
N LEU A 415 21.37 -14.50 9.59
CA LEU A 415 22.54 -14.32 10.45
C LEU A 415 23.12 -12.91 10.33
N ALA A 416 23.25 -12.39 9.10
CA ALA A 416 23.75 -11.05 8.84
C ALA A 416 22.86 -9.96 9.45
N ALA A 417 21.53 -10.08 9.29
CA ALA A 417 20.57 -9.13 9.82
C ALA A 417 20.54 -9.13 11.36
N ALA A 418 20.53 -10.32 11.98
CA ALA A 418 20.56 -10.44 13.44
C ALA A 418 21.89 -9.91 14.02
N ALA A 419 23.02 -10.15 13.35
CA ALA A 419 24.32 -9.64 13.77
C ALA A 419 24.41 -8.11 13.67
N ALA A 420 23.79 -7.49 12.65
CA ALA A 420 23.72 -6.04 12.52
C ALA A 420 22.91 -5.38 13.66
N LEU A 421 21.85 -6.05 14.13
CA LEU A 421 21.02 -5.57 15.26
C LEU A 421 21.65 -5.81 16.63
N ALA A 422 22.50 -6.83 16.77
CA ALA A 422 23.19 -7.14 18.01
C ALA A 422 24.31 -6.13 18.34
N GLU A 423 24.86 -5.43 17.33
CA GLU A 423 25.94 -4.44 17.46
C GLU A 423 27.06 -4.87 18.44
N GLN A 424 27.22 -4.17 19.57
CA GLN A 424 28.26 -4.41 20.57
C GLN A 424 27.95 -5.57 21.53
N ALA A 425 26.72 -6.09 21.54
CA ALA A 425 26.29 -7.16 22.46
C ALA A 425 26.74 -8.57 22.00
N LEU A 426 27.42 -8.67 20.86
CA LEU A 426 27.92 -9.95 20.34
C LEU A 426 29.35 -10.22 20.82
N GLU A 427 29.62 -11.42 21.33
CA GLU A 427 30.96 -11.81 21.78
C GLU A 427 31.98 -11.88 20.61
N PRO A 428 33.28 -11.62 20.84
CA PRO A 428 34.31 -11.62 19.79
C PRO A 428 34.47 -12.95 19.05
N VAL A 429 34.13 -14.07 19.69
CA VAL A 429 34.14 -15.40 19.07
C VAL A 429 32.97 -15.54 18.10
N ALA A 430 31.75 -15.22 18.53
CA ALA A 430 30.56 -15.25 17.68
C ALA A 430 30.68 -14.29 16.48
N ARG A 431 31.32 -13.11 16.66
CA ARG A 431 31.60 -12.20 15.53
C ARG A 431 32.49 -12.81 14.47
N ARG A 432 33.51 -13.58 14.86
CA ARG A 432 34.40 -14.27 13.93
C ARG A 432 33.65 -15.36 13.16
N GLU A 433 32.87 -16.18 13.85
CA GLU A 433 32.06 -17.23 13.20
C GLU A 433 31.03 -16.64 12.22
N VAL A 434 30.40 -15.50 12.54
CA VAL A 434 29.52 -14.78 11.60
C VAL A 434 30.27 -14.38 10.33
N GLN A 435 31.48 -13.83 10.46
CA GLN A 435 32.29 -13.41 9.31
C GLN A 435 32.76 -14.61 8.46
N ASP A 436 33.08 -15.73 9.10
CA ASP A 436 33.48 -16.96 8.41
C ASP A 436 32.34 -17.50 7.54
N TRP A 437 31.11 -17.55 8.08
CA TRP A 437 29.93 -17.96 7.32
C TRP A 437 29.58 -17.00 6.17
N LEU A 438 29.71 -15.69 6.38
CA LEU A 438 29.50 -14.69 5.32
C LEU A 438 30.54 -14.80 4.21
N SER A 439 31.79 -15.08 4.56
CA SER A 439 32.90 -15.27 3.63
C SER A 439 32.74 -16.54 2.81
N HIS A 440 32.33 -17.65 3.45
CA HIS A 440 32.09 -18.92 2.78
C HIS A 440 30.95 -18.84 1.76
N SER A 441 29.87 -18.11 2.07
CA SER A 441 28.77 -17.85 1.14
C SER A 441 29.18 -17.03 -0.09
N ARG A 442 30.16 -16.12 0.04
CA ARG A 442 30.62 -15.28 -1.09
C ARG A 442 31.50 -16.04 -2.06
N ARG A 443 32.35 -16.96 -1.56
CA ARG A 443 33.21 -17.81 -2.42
C ARG A 443 32.39 -18.80 -3.26
N SER A 444 31.37 -19.43 -2.66
CA SER A 444 30.50 -20.37 -3.37
C SER A 444 29.67 -19.71 -4.50
N ALA A 445 29.43 -18.40 -4.42
CA ALA A 445 28.77 -17.62 -5.47
C ALA A 445 29.70 -17.27 -6.66
N ALA A 446 31.01 -17.25 -6.45
CA ALA A 446 32.00 -16.93 -7.49
C ALA A 446 32.36 -18.15 -8.37
N GLU A 447 32.27 -19.37 -7.83
CA GLU A 447 32.56 -20.62 -8.56
C GLU A 447 31.42 -21.09 -9.49
N SER A 448 30.25 -20.45 -9.45
CA SER A 448 29.05 -20.88 -10.18
C SER A 448 28.82 -20.18 -11.54
N VAL A 449 29.81 -19.47 -12.10
CA VAL A 449 29.74 -18.83 -13.42
C VAL A 449 30.50 -19.65 -14.49
N PRO A 450 29.87 -20.14 -15.57
CA PRO A 450 30.58 -20.90 -16.60
C PRO A 450 31.33 -19.96 -17.57
N ARG A 451 32.65 -20.20 -17.75
CA ARG A 451 33.49 -19.54 -18.76
C ARG A 451 33.07 -19.97 -20.18
N GLN A 452 32.45 -19.08 -20.95
CA GLN A 452 32.17 -19.30 -22.38
C GLN A 452 33.44 -19.11 -23.23
N ARG A 453 33.84 -20.18 -23.93
CA ARG A 453 34.86 -20.19 -24.99
C ARG A 453 34.36 -19.39 -26.20
N SER A 454 35.05 -18.30 -26.53
CA SER A 454 34.82 -17.52 -27.75
C SER A 454 35.14 -18.35 -29.01
N ARG A 455 34.16 -18.47 -29.92
CA ARG A 455 34.36 -18.95 -31.30
C ARG A 455 34.68 -17.75 -32.20
N ARG A 456 35.79 -17.87 -32.95
CA ARG A 456 36.23 -16.97 -34.03
C ARG A 456 35.19 -16.91 -35.17
N PRO A 457 34.94 -15.74 -35.80
CA PRO A 457 34.36 -15.69 -37.13
C PRO A 457 35.45 -15.68 -38.20
N VAL A 458 35.13 -16.31 -39.33
CA VAL A 458 35.93 -16.47 -40.54
C VAL A 458 35.83 -15.21 -41.39
N SER A 459 36.98 -14.74 -41.89
CA SER A 459 37.13 -13.62 -42.82
C SER A 459 36.86 -14.02 -44.26
N VAL A 460 36.05 -13.23 -44.98
CA VAL A 460 35.97 -13.24 -46.44
C VAL A 460 36.59 -11.95 -46.97
N THR A 461 37.47 -12.13 -47.95
CA THR A 461 38.40 -11.19 -48.58
C THR A 461 37.82 -10.43 -49.77
N GLY A 462 38.33 -9.21 -50.01
CA GLY A 462 38.35 -8.48 -51.29
C GLY A 462 38.56 -6.98 -51.07
N ARG A 463 39.79 -6.44 -51.07
CA ARG A 463 40.52 -5.77 -52.20
C ARG A 463 39.64 -4.74 -52.93
N SER A 464 40.05 -3.49 -53.22
CA SER A 464 41.37 -2.80 -53.21
C SER A 464 41.20 -1.34 -53.67
N GLY A 465 42.15 -0.44 -53.31
CA GLY A 465 42.44 0.85 -53.97
C GLY A 465 42.27 2.08 -53.07
N SER A 466 43.27 2.53 -52.29
CA SER A 466 44.43 3.37 -52.64
C SER A 466 44.09 4.83 -53.00
N ALA A 467 44.37 5.77 -52.08
CA ALA A 467 45.34 6.86 -52.29
C ALA A 467 45.52 7.70 -50.99
N ALA A 468 46.79 7.94 -50.65
CA ALA A 468 47.29 8.85 -49.63
C ALA A 468 47.07 10.33 -50.06
N ALA A 469 47.29 11.41 -49.31
CA ALA A 469 47.92 11.70 -48.02
C ALA A 469 47.40 13.08 -47.56
N GLU A 470 47.31 13.36 -46.25
CA GLU A 470 48.17 14.35 -45.57
C GLU A 470 47.75 14.62 -44.12
N SER A 471 48.81 14.74 -43.32
CA SER A 471 48.97 14.85 -41.87
C SER A 471 48.18 15.96 -41.15
N ALA A 472 47.61 15.62 -39.99
CA ALA A 472 47.90 16.31 -38.72
C ALA A 472 47.42 15.46 -37.53
N ALA A 473 48.36 15.01 -36.69
CA ALA A 473 48.09 14.27 -35.47
C ALA A 473 47.89 15.21 -34.27
N VAL A 474 46.77 15.11 -33.55
CA VAL A 474 46.70 15.30 -32.08
C VAL A 474 45.59 14.41 -31.50
N MET A 475 45.94 13.76 -30.41
CA MET A 475 45.20 12.85 -29.51
C MET A 475 43.73 13.20 -29.20
N GLY A 476 42.83 12.23 -29.36
CA GLY A 476 41.72 11.97 -28.42
C GLY A 476 42.06 10.76 -27.52
N PRO A 477 41.25 10.34 -26.52
CA PRO A 477 39.80 10.55 -26.42
C PRO A 477 39.26 10.87 -25.00
N ALA A 478 38.01 11.33 -24.91
CA ALA A 478 37.02 10.87 -23.93
C ALA A 478 35.68 11.60 -24.17
N ALA A 479 34.85 11.03 -25.04
CA ALA A 479 33.44 11.38 -25.09
C ALA A 479 32.79 10.94 -23.77
N GLY A 480 32.46 11.90 -22.91
CA GLY A 480 31.73 11.68 -21.69
C GLY A 480 30.34 11.13 -22.00
N GLU A 481 30.11 9.91 -21.53
CA GLU A 481 28.82 9.25 -21.52
C GLU A 481 27.81 10.12 -20.76
N GLY A 482 26.80 10.61 -21.47
CA GLY A 482 25.62 11.21 -20.87
C GLY A 482 24.87 10.15 -20.06
N LEU A 483 24.90 10.28 -18.73
CA LEU A 483 24.11 9.46 -17.82
C LEU A 483 22.63 9.83 -17.95
N ALA A 484 21.96 9.16 -18.89
CA ALA A 484 20.53 8.96 -18.87
C ALA A 484 20.14 8.35 -17.50
N LEU A 485 19.04 8.83 -16.92
CA LEU A 485 18.40 8.24 -15.75
C LEU A 485 17.99 6.80 -16.11
N SER A 486 18.86 5.83 -15.83
CA SER A 486 18.59 4.42 -16.04
C SER A 486 17.49 3.97 -15.09
N GLY A 487 16.26 3.87 -15.62
CA GLY A 487 15.29 2.91 -15.11
C GLY A 487 15.87 1.49 -15.16
N PRO A 488 15.15 0.46 -14.65
CA PRO A 488 15.60 -0.92 -14.80
C PRO A 488 15.87 -1.20 -16.28
N ALA A 489 17.06 -1.74 -16.58
CA ALA A 489 17.46 -2.06 -17.94
C ALA A 489 16.40 -2.94 -18.61
N ARG A 490 16.11 -2.65 -19.89
CA ARG A 490 15.15 -3.44 -20.68
C ARG A 490 15.59 -4.89 -20.69
N LEU A 491 14.63 -5.79 -20.46
CA LEU A 491 14.92 -7.22 -20.55
C LEU A 491 15.13 -7.65 -22.00
N GLY A 492 16.11 -8.52 -22.24
CA GLY A 492 16.27 -9.20 -23.52
C GLY A 492 15.12 -10.18 -23.80
N ASP A 493 14.93 -10.55 -25.07
CA ASP A 493 13.76 -11.33 -25.54
C ASP A 493 13.61 -12.69 -24.82
N GLU A 494 14.73 -13.38 -24.60
CA GLU A 494 14.76 -14.66 -23.87
C GLU A 494 14.31 -14.50 -22.40
N ALA A 495 14.77 -13.43 -21.72
CA ALA A 495 14.38 -13.13 -20.36
C ALA A 495 12.89 -12.71 -20.27
N LEU A 496 12.38 -11.97 -21.25
CA LEU A 496 10.95 -11.64 -21.36
C LEU A 496 10.10 -12.91 -21.52
N GLY A 497 10.55 -13.89 -22.29
CA GLY A 497 9.89 -15.19 -22.44
C GLY A 497 9.79 -15.97 -21.14
N LEU A 498 10.88 -16.08 -20.40
CA LEU A 498 10.92 -16.78 -19.10
C LEU A 498 10.03 -16.10 -18.05
N VAL A 499 10.08 -14.77 -17.97
CA VAL A 499 9.23 -13.99 -17.07
C VAL A 499 7.75 -14.14 -17.45
N ALA A 500 7.42 -14.09 -18.75
CA ALA A 500 6.05 -14.29 -19.21
C ALA A 500 5.52 -15.69 -18.89
N ALA A 501 6.34 -16.74 -19.01
CA ALA A 501 5.94 -18.10 -18.62
C ALA A 501 5.65 -18.21 -17.11
N ALA A 502 6.49 -17.61 -16.26
CA ALA A 502 6.30 -17.59 -14.81
C ALA A 502 5.04 -16.80 -14.41
N VAL A 503 4.84 -15.62 -14.99
CA VAL A 503 3.65 -14.79 -14.77
C VAL A 503 2.39 -15.50 -15.25
N ARG A 504 2.42 -16.14 -16.43
CA ARG A 504 1.29 -16.94 -16.95
C ARG A 504 0.93 -18.08 -15.99
N GLY A 505 1.92 -18.79 -15.44
CA GLY A 505 1.70 -19.85 -14.46
C GLY A 505 1.04 -19.34 -13.18
N ALA A 506 1.52 -18.21 -12.64
CA ALA A 506 0.94 -17.58 -11.47
C ALA A 506 -0.50 -17.08 -11.70
N LEU A 507 -0.78 -16.50 -12.88
CA LEU A 507 -2.12 -16.06 -13.25
C LEU A 507 -3.09 -17.25 -13.43
N LYS A 508 -2.65 -18.35 -14.05
CA LYS A 508 -3.46 -19.58 -14.12
C LYS A 508 -3.76 -20.15 -12.73
N LYS A 509 -2.79 -20.10 -11.81
CA LYS A 509 -3.00 -20.50 -10.42
C LYS A 509 -4.04 -19.60 -9.73
N ALA A 510 -3.90 -18.29 -9.87
CA ALA A 510 -4.85 -17.32 -9.35
C ALA A 510 -6.27 -17.54 -9.91
N ALA A 511 -6.38 -17.86 -11.20
CA ALA A 511 -7.65 -18.18 -11.86
C ALA A 511 -8.34 -19.40 -11.24
N ARG A 512 -7.59 -20.49 -10.99
CA ARG A 512 -8.10 -21.72 -10.36
C ARG A 512 -8.50 -21.52 -8.91
N GLU A 513 -7.72 -20.73 -8.18
CA GLU A 513 -8.01 -20.35 -6.79
C GLU A 513 -9.10 -19.26 -6.69
N ARG A 514 -9.63 -18.80 -7.83
CA ARG A 514 -10.65 -17.76 -7.96
C ARG A 514 -10.29 -16.46 -7.25
N CYS A 515 -9.01 -16.08 -7.32
CA CYS A 515 -8.49 -14.85 -6.73
C CYS A 515 -7.88 -13.93 -7.78
N SER A 516 -7.96 -12.62 -7.54
CA SER A 516 -7.17 -11.62 -8.25
C SER A 516 -5.79 -11.45 -7.60
N THR A 517 -4.79 -11.06 -8.38
CA THR A 517 -3.41 -10.81 -7.95
C THR A 517 -2.97 -9.39 -8.34
N SER A 518 -1.79 -8.92 -7.96
CA SER A 518 -1.24 -7.62 -8.39
C SER A 518 0.20 -7.78 -8.82
N TRP A 519 0.79 -6.79 -9.50
CA TRP A 519 2.22 -6.84 -9.82
C TRP A 519 3.09 -7.00 -8.56
N GLY A 520 2.75 -6.31 -7.46
CA GLY A 520 3.45 -6.46 -6.18
C GLY A 520 3.29 -7.86 -5.56
N ARG A 521 2.09 -8.47 -5.66
CA ARG A 521 1.88 -9.86 -5.21
C ARG A 521 2.62 -10.85 -6.11
N LEU A 522 2.60 -10.68 -7.43
CA LEU A 522 3.35 -11.51 -8.37
C LEU A 522 4.86 -11.41 -8.09
N HIS A 523 5.37 -10.22 -7.78
CA HIS A 523 6.78 -10.01 -7.42
C HIS A 523 7.15 -10.77 -6.14
N ARG A 524 6.30 -10.73 -5.10
CA ARG A 524 6.50 -11.51 -3.87
C ARG A 524 6.35 -13.02 -4.06
N GLN A 525 5.44 -13.45 -4.93
CA GLN A 525 5.14 -14.86 -5.16
C GLN A 525 6.18 -15.54 -6.07
N LEU A 526 6.72 -14.80 -7.04
CA LEU A 526 7.68 -15.29 -8.02
C LEU A 526 9.13 -14.95 -7.65
N ASP A 527 9.33 -14.00 -6.72
CA ASP A 527 10.63 -13.56 -6.21
C ASP A 527 11.65 -13.34 -7.35
N ARG A 528 12.76 -14.09 -7.38
CA ARG A 528 13.79 -13.98 -8.43
C ARG A 528 13.30 -14.21 -9.86
N ALA A 529 12.14 -14.84 -10.07
CA ALA A 529 11.59 -15.11 -11.40
C ALA A 529 10.81 -13.93 -12.01
N LEU A 530 10.57 -12.85 -11.24
CA LEU A 530 9.97 -11.62 -11.75
C LEU A 530 10.78 -10.41 -11.27
N PRO A 531 11.77 -9.93 -12.04
CA PRO A 531 12.55 -8.75 -11.66
C PRO A 531 11.68 -7.48 -11.67
N VAL A 532 12.21 -6.37 -11.14
CA VAL A 532 11.55 -5.06 -11.27
C VAL A 532 11.52 -4.68 -12.75
N LEU A 533 10.34 -4.79 -13.36
CA LEU A 533 10.15 -4.56 -14.79
C LEU A 533 9.96 -3.07 -15.11
N HIS A 534 10.61 -2.63 -16.19
CA HIS A 534 10.29 -1.37 -16.86
C HIS A 534 8.80 -1.35 -17.27
N PRO A 535 8.10 -0.20 -17.23
CA PRO A 535 6.67 -0.13 -17.57
C PRO A 535 6.31 -0.71 -18.95
N ASP A 536 7.17 -0.51 -19.96
CA ASP A 536 6.96 -1.11 -21.28
C ASP A 536 7.20 -2.63 -21.28
N ASP A 537 8.15 -3.13 -20.49
CA ASP A 537 8.39 -4.57 -20.37
C ASP A 537 7.24 -5.28 -19.65
N ARG A 538 6.52 -4.59 -18.76
CA ARG A 538 5.28 -5.13 -18.17
C ARG A 538 4.22 -5.40 -19.24
N VAL A 539 4.05 -4.49 -20.19
CA VAL A 539 3.11 -4.68 -21.31
C VAL A 539 3.58 -5.82 -22.22
N GLU A 540 4.88 -5.86 -22.51
CA GLU A 540 5.51 -6.83 -23.40
C GLU A 540 5.48 -8.27 -22.83
N VAL A 541 5.64 -8.40 -21.51
CA VAL A 541 5.43 -9.64 -20.76
C VAL A 541 3.96 -10.07 -20.84
N LEU A 542 3.00 -9.17 -20.66
CA LEU A 542 1.59 -9.54 -20.74
C LEU A 542 1.15 -9.89 -22.15
N VAL A 543 1.66 -9.23 -23.19
CA VAL A 543 1.44 -9.66 -24.57
C VAL A 543 1.91 -11.10 -24.78
N ARG A 544 3.10 -11.46 -24.27
CA ARG A 544 3.58 -12.86 -24.30
C ARG A 544 2.73 -13.79 -23.43
N VAL A 545 2.24 -13.35 -22.28
CA VAL A 545 1.30 -14.13 -21.44
C VAL A 545 0.03 -14.48 -22.22
N GLU A 546 -0.47 -13.56 -23.05
CA GLU A 546 -1.71 -13.76 -23.84
C GLU A 546 -1.49 -14.36 -25.24
N ALA A 547 -0.25 -14.66 -25.64
CA ALA A 547 0.07 -15.15 -27.00
C ALA A 547 -0.62 -16.47 -27.42
N GLY A 548 -1.33 -17.15 -26.51
CA GLY A 548 -2.13 -18.35 -26.79
C GLY A 548 -3.59 -18.25 -26.36
N THR A 549 -4.09 -17.04 -26.06
CA THR A 549 -5.48 -16.80 -25.62
C THR A 549 -6.35 -16.47 -26.84
N ALA A 550 -7.37 -17.29 -27.12
CA ALA A 550 -8.27 -17.13 -28.27
C ALA A 550 -9.07 -15.81 -28.22
N ALA A 551 -9.50 -15.31 -29.39
CA ALA A 551 -10.15 -14.00 -29.59
C ALA A 551 -11.45 -13.78 -28.78
N ASP A 552 -12.06 -14.87 -28.36
CA ASP A 552 -13.33 -14.97 -27.64
C ASP A 552 -13.16 -15.36 -26.16
N GLU A 553 -11.98 -15.87 -25.78
CA GLU A 553 -11.62 -16.18 -24.39
C GLU A 553 -11.18 -14.92 -23.61
N PRO A 554 -11.52 -14.84 -22.31
CA PRO A 554 -11.10 -13.74 -21.46
C PRO A 554 -9.59 -13.77 -21.20
N LEU A 555 -8.97 -12.59 -21.16
CA LEU A 555 -7.52 -12.45 -20.95
C LEU A 555 -7.11 -12.86 -19.53
N LEU A 556 -6.05 -13.64 -19.38
CA LEU A 556 -5.49 -14.06 -18.07
C LEU A 556 -5.05 -12.86 -17.22
N SER A 557 -4.51 -11.84 -17.88
CA SER A 557 -4.12 -10.53 -17.34
C SER A 557 -5.28 -9.75 -16.72
N SER A 558 -6.53 -10.15 -16.94
CA SER A 558 -7.69 -9.58 -16.26
C SER A 558 -7.63 -9.82 -14.74
N LEU A 559 -6.90 -10.84 -14.27
CA LEU A 559 -6.74 -11.10 -12.83
C LEU A 559 -5.81 -10.13 -12.11
N LEU A 560 -5.16 -9.21 -12.82
CA LEU A 560 -4.39 -8.14 -12.20
C LEU A 560 -5.35 -7.11 -11.57
N ALA A 561 -5.27 -6.94 -10.26
CA ALA A 561 -6.12 -6.12 -9.41
C ALA A 561 -5.99 -4.62 -9.74
N VAL A 562 -7.10 -3.91 -9.53
CA VAL A 562 -7.34 -2.55 -10.03
C VAL A 562 -6.77 -1.47 -9.10
N GLY A 563 -5.73 -0.79 -9.59
CA GLY A 563 -5.49 0.63 -9.38
C GLY A 563 -5.53 1.37 -10.74
N ASP A 564 -5.43 2.70 -10.75
CA ASP A 564 -5.48 3.49 -11.99
C ASP A 564 -4.43 3.05 -13.03
N SER A 565 -3.25 2.62 -12.56
CA SER A 565 -2.18 2.05 -13.38
C SER A 565 -2.54 0.71 -14.03
N SER A 566 -3.25 -0.19 -13.33
CA SER A 566 -3.69 -1.49 -13.86
C SER A 566 -4.75 -1.34 -14.95
N SER A 567 -5.66 -0.36 -14.84
CA SER A 567 -6.67 -0.09 -15.86
C SER A 567 -6.05 0.48 -17.15
N ALA A 568 -5.09 1.40 -17.02
CA ALA A 568 -4.36 1.96 -18.15
C ALA A 568 -3.50 0.89 -18.86
N LEU A 569 -2.87 0.01 -18.08
CA LEU A 569 -2.05 -1.10 -18.56
C LEU A 569 -2.90 -2.16 -19.28
N TYR A 570 -4.07 -2.52 -18.72
CA TYR A 570 -5.03 -3.42 -19.37
C TYR A 570 -5.58 -2.83 -20.68
N ARG A 571 -5.91 -1.53 -20.71
CA ARG A 571 -6.33 -0.83 -21.93
C ARG A 571 -5.23 -0.77 -23.00
N ARG A 572 -3.96 -0.63 -22.60
CA ARG A 572 -2.80 -0.66 -23.51
C ARG A 572 -2.56 -2.07 -24.06
N LEU A 573 -2.75 -3.10 -23.23
CA LEU A 573 -2.68 -4.51 -23.63
C LEU A 573 -3.80 -4.89 -24.61
N ALA A 574 -5.06 -4.58 -24.29
CA ALA A 574 -6.21 -4.88 -25.15
C ALA A 574 -6.04 -4.27 -26.55
N ARG A 575 -5.58 -3.01 -26.64
CA ARG A 575 -5.25 -2.37 -27.92
C ARG A 575 -4.15 -3.10 -28.69
N ARG A 576 -3.08 -3.54 -28.02
CA ARG A 576 -2.00 -4.29 -28.67
C ARG A 576 -2.42 -5.68 -29.15
N LEU A 577 -3.40 -6.30 -28.48
CA LEU A 577 -3.97 -7.59 -28.86
C LEU A 577 -5.16 -7.46 -29.84
N GLY A 578 -5.48 -6.25 -30.30
CA GLY A 578 -6.59 -5.99 -31.23
C GLY A 578 -7.99 -6.23 -30.62
N ARG A 579 -8.13 -6.18 -29.30
CA ARG A 579 -9.40 -6.41 -28.59
C ARG A 579 -10.16 -5.10 -28.37
N THR A 580 -11.48 -5.16 -28.48
CA THR A 580 -12.39 -4.04 -28.18
C THR A 580 -12.49 -3.84 -26.67
N PHE A 581 -12.24 -2.63 -26.18
CA PHE A 581 -12.34 -2.28 -24.75
C PHE A 581 -13.02 -0.92 -24.58
N PRO A 582 -13.95 -0.75 -23.63
CA PRO A 582 -14.66 0.53 -23.44
C PRO A 582 -13.71 1.68 -23.10
N ALA A 583 -13.91 2.83 -23.74
CA ALA A 583 -13.15 4.05 -23.47
C ALA A 583 -13.56 4.70 -22.14
N ASP A 584 -14.85 4.64 -21.81
CA ASP A 584 -15.41 5.13 -20.55
C ASP A 584 -14.90 4.31 -19.35
N SER A 585 -14.49 5.00 -18.28
CA SER A 585 -13.86 4.38 -17.10
C SER A 585 -14.84 3.54 -16.28
N GLY A 586 -16.13 3.88 -16.28
CA GLY A 586 -17.19 3.09 -15.62
C GLY A 586 -17.46 1.80 -16.38
N ALA A 587 -17.73 1.92 -17.69
CA ALA A 587 -17.95 0.78 -18.58
C ALA A 587 -16.73 -0.15 -18.68
N ALA A 588 -15.51 0.41 -18.66
CA ALA A 588 -14.25 -0.34 -18.62
C ALA A 588 -14.15 -1.23 -17.37
N ARG A 589 -14.60 -0.73 -16.22
CA ARG A 589 -14.59 -1.50 -14.96
C ARG A 589 -15.60 -2.63 -14.97
N THR A 590 -16.81 -2.38 -15.47
CA THR A 590 -17.85 -3.41 -15.61
C THR A 590 -17.42 -4.50 -16.61
N HIS A 591 -16.85 -4.10 -17.74
CA HIS A 591 -16.30 -5.03 -18.72
C HIS A 591 -15.16 -5.87 -18.11
N TRP A 592 -14.22 -5.25 -17.40
CA TRP A 592 -13.15 -5.96 -16.69
C TRP A 592 -13.68 -6.95 -15.63
N GLN A 593 -14.65 -6.54 -14.81
CA GLN A 593 -15.27 -7.43 -13.81
C GLN A 593 -15.95 -8.64 -14.48
N SER A 594 -16.60 -8.42 -15.63
CA SER A 594 -17.21 -9.50 -16.41
C SER A 594 -16.17 -10.47 -16.95
N GLU A 595 -15.01 -9.98 -17.41
CA GLU A 595 -13.91 -10.80 -17.91
C GLU A 595 -13.25 -11.64 -16.80
N VAL A 596 -13.09 -11.07 -15.60
CA VAL A 596 -12.62 -11.81 -14.41
C VAL A 596 -13.57 -12.95 -14.04
N LEU A 597 -14.88 -12.70 -14.06
CA LEU A 597 -15.89 -13.73 -13.78
C LEU A 597 -15.91 -14.82 -14.85
N ARG A 598 -15.85 -14.45 -16.14
CA ARG A 598 -15.73 -15.41 -17.26
C ARG A 598 -14.47 -16.25 -17.15
N LEU A 599 -13.34 -15.65 -16.76
CA LEU A 599 -12.07 -16.36 -16.58
C LEU A 599 -12.11 -17.33 -15.40
N HIS A 600 -12.70 -16.93 -14.26
CA HIS A 600 -12.91 -17.85 -13.12
C HIS A 600 -13.84 -19.02 -13.45
N GLN A 601 -14.85 -18.80 -14.31
CA GLN A 601 -15.71 -19.86 -14.81
C GLN A 601 -14.94 -20.80 -15.76
N LEU A 602 -14.13 -20.26 -16.67
CA LEU A 602 -13.34 -21.03 -17.62
C LEU A 602 -12.32 -21.96 -16.92
N PHE A 603 -11.65 -21.46 -15.88
CA PHE A 603 -10.69 -22.21 -15.07
C PHE A 603 -11.32 -23.05 -13.96
N ARG A 604 -12.65 -23.13 -13.87
CA ARG A 604 -13.34 -24.08 -12.99
C ARG A 604 -13.18 -25.53 -13.48
N TYR A 605 -12.99 -25.72 -14.79
CA TYR A 605 -12.96 -27.03 -15.45
C TYR A 605 -11.62 -27.32 -16.15
N ARG A 606 -10.59 -26.47 -15.96
CA ARG A 606 -9.22 -26.55 -16.52
C ARG A 606 -8.16 -26.46 -15.43
#